data_AF-A0A8T2RS45-F1
#
_entry.id   AF-A0A8T2RS45-F1
#
_cell.length_a   1.000
_cell.length_b   1.000
_cell.length_c   1.000
_cell.angle_alpha   90.00
_cell.angle_beta   90.00
_cell.angle_gamma   90.00
#
_symmetry.space_group_name_H-M   'P 1'
#
loop_
_entity.id
_entity.type
_entity.pdbx_description
1 polymer ?
#
loop_
_entity_poly.entity_id
_entity_poly.type
_entity_poly.pdbx_seq_one_letter_code
_entity_poly.pdbx_strand_id
1 'polypeptide(L)' 'MMGTSDVRLDVKLNKHLWSRGIRNVPKRVRIRIARKRNVEEDAKEDLYSYVTVSDVPPSGFGGLGTKVVDEE' A
#
# COMPACT_ATOMS: atom_id res chain seq x y z
N MET A 1 -3.79 -1.33 -13.15
CA MET A 1 -2.88 -1.78 -12.06
C MET A 1 -1.47 -1.28 -12.38
N MET A 2 -0.63 -1.06 -11.37
CA MET A 2 0.63 -0.30 -11.48
C MET A 2 1.71 -0.89 -12.40
N GLY A 3 1.58 -2.15 -12.83
CA GLY A 3 2.44 -2.75 -13.87
C GLY A 3 3.89 -3.02 -13.46
N THR A 4 4.24 -2.88 -12.18
CA THR A 4 5.56 -3.20 -11.63
C THR A 4 5.58 -4.62 -11.05
N SER A 5 6.68 -5.35 -11.24
CA SER A 5 6.90 -6.66 -10.62
C SER A 5 7.43 -6.53 -9.19
N ASP A 6 8.23 -5.50 -8.92
CA ASP A 6 8.71 -5.18 -7.58
C ASP A 6 7.61 -4.45 -6.76
N VAL A 7 7.15 -5.09 -5.70
CA VAL A 7 6.15 -4.57 -4.75
C VAL A 7 6.70 -4.65 -3.34
N ARG A 8 6.99 -3.48 -2.77
CA ARG A 8 7.55 -3.32 -1.43
C ARG A 8 6.44 -2.90 -0.45
N LEU A 9 6.16 -3.74 0.55
CA LEU A 9 5.15 -3.47 1.58
C LEU A 9 5.77 -2.75 2.77
N ASP A 10 5.13 -1.67 3.24
CA ASP A 10 5.56 -0.99 4.46
C ASP A 10 5.32 -1.86 5.71
N VAL A 11 6.21 -1.71 6.69
CA VAL A 11 6.15 -2.45 7.95
C VAL A 11 4.87 -2.12 8.72
N LYS A 12 4.36 -0.88 8.64
CA LYS A 12 3.09 -0.51 9.32
C LYS A 12 1.89 -1.22 8.69
N LEU A 13 1.90 -1.43 7.37
CA LEU A 13 0.85 -2.20 6.70
C LEU A 13 0.87 -3.65 7.17
N ASN A 14 2.06 -4.27 7.27
CA ASN A 14 2.18 -5.62 7.81
C ASN A 14 1.65 -5.70 9.26
N LYS A 15 2.08 -4.78 10.13
CA LYS A 15 1.57 -4.72 11.52
C LYS A 15 0.05 -4.54 11.57
N HIS A 16 -0.52 -3.71 10.69
CA HIS A 16 -1.96 -3.50 10.62
C HIS A 16 -2.71 -4.78 10.24
N LEU A 17 -2.23 -5.52 9.23
CA LEU A 17 -2.82 -6.78 8.78
C LEU A 17 -2.82 -7.84 9.89
N TRP A 18 -1.71 -7.95 10.62
CA TRP A 18 -1.54 -8.95 11.68
C TRP A 18 -1.99 -8.48 13.06
N SER A 19 -2.50 -7.26 13.20
CA SER A 19 -2.91 -6.67 14.50
C SER A 19 -3.99 -7.47 15.24
N ARG A 20 -4.79 -8.26 14.51
CA ARG A 20 -5.87 -9.12 15.04
C ARG A 20 -5.49 -10.61 15.06
N GLY A 21 -4.23 -10.94 14.76
CA GLY A 21 -3.73 -12.30 14.63
C GLY A 21 -4.08 -12.99 13.31
N ILE A 22 -3.49 -14.17 13.09
CA ILE A 22 -3.56 -14.92 11.82
C ILE A 22 -4.97 -15.36 11.40
N ARG A 23 -5.88 -15.59 12.35
CA ARG A 23 -7.24 -16.06 12.07
C ARG A 23 -8.23 -14.93 11.77
N ASN A 24 -7.92 -13.68 12.13
CA ASN A 24 -8.87 -12.56 12.10
C ASN A 24 -8.35 -11.37 11.27
N VAL A 25 -7.78 -11.63 10.10
CA VAL A 25 -7.28 -10.58 9.19
C VAL A 25 -8.42 -9.62 8.80
N PRO A 26 -8.18 -8.30 8.73
CA PRO A 26 -9.20 -7.33 8.33
C PRO A 26 -9.81 -7.64 6.96
N LYS A 27 -11.14 -7.60 6.85
CA LYS A 27 -11.86 -7.86 5.58
C LYS A 27 -11.64 -6.79 4.50
N ARG A 28 -11.34 -5.55 4.92
CA ARG A 28 -11.10 -4.40 4.05
C ARG A 28 -9.96 -3.57 4.65
N VAL A 29 -9.02 -3.14 3.82
CA VAL A 29 -7.91 -2.26 4.18
C VAL A 29 -7.82 -1.15 3.14
N ARG A 30 -7.66 0.10 3.60
CA ARG A 30 -7.38 1.22 2.72
C ARG A 30 -5.87 1.33 2.60
N ILE A 31 -5.38 1.25 1.39
CA ILE A 31 -3.95 1.33 1.08
C ILE A 31 -3.68 2.51 0.18
N ARG A 32 -2.47 3.06 0.30
CA ARG A 32 -1.90 3.98 -0.68
C ARG A 32 -0.79 3.23 -1.41
N ILE A 33 -0.77 3.38 -2.72
CA ILE A 33 0.26 2.79 -3.58
C ILE A 33 1.00 3.95 -4.24
N ALA A 34 2.30 4.06 -3.98
CA ALA A 34 3.18 5.03 -4.60
C ALA A 34 4.12 4.30 -5.55
N ARG A 35 4.24 4.78 -6.80
CA ARG A 35 5.21 4.25 -7.76
C ARG A 35 6.48 5.09 -7.68
N LYS A 36 7.60 4.47 -7.30
CA LYS A 36 8.88 5.15 -7.06
C LYS A 36 9.96 4.60 -7.98
N ARG A 37 10.95 5.43 -8.31
CA ARG A 37 12.16 4.95 -8.99
C ARG A 37 13.03 4.16 -8.04
N ASN A 38 13.58 3.07 -8.56
CA ASN A 38 14.63 2.34 -7.89
C ASN A 38 15.96 3.11 -8.06
N VAL A 39 16.75 3.15 -6.98
CA VAL A 39 18.07 3.80 -6.93
C VAL A 39 19.19 2.79 -6.68
N GLU A 40 18.85 1.51 -6.53
CA GLU A 40 19.81 0.42 -6.42
C GLU A 40 20.46 0.16 -7.79
N GLU A 41 21.79 0.18 -7.83
CA GLU A 41 22.58 0.09 -9.08
C GLU A 41 22.38 -1.25 -9.81
N ASP A 42 22.09 -2.32 -9.08
CA ASP A 42 21.84 -3.67 -9.60
C ASP A 42 20.34 -4.03 -9.71
N ALA A 43 19.46 -3.02 -9.68
CA ALA A 43 18.03 -3.24 -9.78
C ALA A 43 17.63 -3.85 -11.14
N LYS A 44 16.88 -4.95 -11.11
CA LYS A 44 16.29 -5.55 -12.33
C LYS A 44 15.17 -4.69 -12.93
N GLU A 45 14.55 -3.84 -12.12
CA GLU A 45 13.46 -2.96 -12.54
C GLU A 45 13.72 -1.52 -12.09
N ASP A 46 13.50 -0.57 -13.02
CA ASP A 46 13.67 0.87 -12.76
C ASP A 46 12.64 1.44 -11.77
N LEU A 47 11.51 0.76 -11.59
CA LEU A 47 10.36 1.27 -10.85
C LEU A 47 9.82 0.18 -9.92
N TYR A 48 9.51 0.55 -8.69
CA TYR A 48 8.83 -0.32 -7.73
C TYR A 48 7.56 0.34 -7.20
N SER A 49 6.61 -0.49 -6.78
CA SER A 49 5.41 -0.04 -6.07
C SER A 49 5.63 -0.14 -4.56
N TYR A 50 5.55 0.98 -3.86
CA TYR A 50 5.57 1.04 -2.41
C TYR A 50 4.15 1.12 -1.86
N VAL A 51 3.78 0.16 -1.01
CA VAL A 51 2.40 0.05 -0.49
C VAL A 51 2.39 0.38 1.00
N THR A 52 1.62 1.39 1.36
CA THR A 52 1.44 1.83 2.75
C THR A 52 -0.01 1.70 3.17
N VAL A 53 -0.24 1.60 4.49
CA VAL A 53 -1.58 1.74 5.06
C VAL A 53 -2.03 3.20 4.93
N SER A 54 -3.28 3.41 4.53
CA SER A 54 -3.89 4.73 4.41
C SER A 54 -5.00 4.86 5.44
N ASP A 55 -5.15 6.07 5.97
CA ASP A 55 -6.18 6.35 6.96
C ASP A 55 -7.59 6.16 6.37
N VAL A 56 -8.44 5.56 7.19
CA VAL A 56 -9.86 5.40 6.88
C VAL A 56 -10.60 6.53 7.59
N PRO A 57 -11.43 7.31 6.87
CA PRO A 57 -12.24 8.35 7.50
C PRO A 57 -13.15 7.75 8.59
N PRO A 58 -13.60 8.56 9.58
CA PRO A 58 -14.52 8.11 10.62
C PRO A 58 -15.83 7.53 10.07
N SER A 59 -16.26 7.96 8.87
CA SER A 59 -17.41 7.41 8.13
C SER A 59 -17.20 5.98 7.62
N GLY A 60 -16.02 5.40 7.84
CA GLY A 60 -15.65 4.05 7.42
C GLY A 60 -15.36 3.94 5.93
N PHE A 61 -15.48 2.71 5.41
CA PHE A 61 -15.12 2.38 4.02
C PHE A 61 -16.26 2.57 3.00
N GLY A 62 -17.44 3.04 3.43
CA GLY A 62 -18.59 3.26 2.55
C GLY A 62 -18.31 4.40 1.57
N GLY A 63 -18.63 4.19 0.28
CA GLY A 63 -18.48 5.22 -0.76
C GLY A 63 -17.04 5.60 -1.14
N LEU A 64 -16.02 4.97 -0.53
CA LEU A 64 -14.63 5.25 -0.88
C LEU A 64 -14.20 4.53 -2.16
N GLY A 65 -14.08 5.28 -3.26
CA GLY A 65 -13.48 4.82 -4.51
C GLY A 65 -11.94 4.93 -4.52
N THR A 66 -11.33 4.47 -5.60
CA THR A 66 -9.91 4.73 -5.90
C THR A 66 -9.73 6.21 -6.22
N LYS A 67 -8.74 6.85 -5.60
CA LYS A 67 -8.39 8.25 -5.83
C LYS A 67 -6.90 8.35 -6.13
N VAL A 68 -6.54 9.22 -7.06
CA VAL A 68 -5.15 9.64 -7.26
C VAL A 68 -4.79 10.56 -6.09
N VAL A 69 -3.59 10.39 -5.54
CA VAL A 69 -3.07 11.18 -4.43
C VAL A 69 -1.84 11.90 -4.95
N ASP A 70 -1.84 13.22 -4.84
CA ASP A 70 -0.68 14.02 -5.20
C ASP A 70 0.38 13.93 -4.08
N GLU A 71 1.63 13.77 -4.50
CA GLU A 71 2.80 13.93 -3.63
C GLU A 71 3.26 15.38 -3.78
N GLU A 72 2.78 16.25 -2.88
CA GLU A 72 3.39 17.57 -2.65
C GLU A 72 4.80 17.40 -2.05
#